data_AF-A0A448MKT2-F1
#
_entry.id   AF-A0A448MKT2-F1
#
_cell.length_a   1.000
_cell.length_b   1.000
_cell.length_c   1.000
_cell.angle_alpha   90.00
_cell.angle_beta   90.00
_cell.angle_gamma   90.00
#
_symmetry.space_group_name_H-M   'P 1'
#
loop_
_entity.id
_entity.type
_entity.pdbx_description
1 polymer ?
#
loop_
_entity_poly.entity_id
_entity_poly.type
_entity_poly.pdbx_seq_one_letter_code
_entity_poly.pdbx_strand_id
1 'polypeptide(L)' 'MTYLREKGAPIVVKADGLAAGKGVIVAMTLQEAEEAVRDMLSGNAFGEAGSRVVIEEFLDGEEASLL' A
#
# COMPACT_ATOMS: atom_id res chain seq x y z
N MET A 1 11.96 -1.55 3.94
CA MET A 1 12.48 -0.40 3.17
C MET A 1 13.38 -0.80 2.01
N THR A 2 14.28 -1.79 2.16
CA THR A 2 15.10 -2.32 1.05
C THR A 2 14.26 -2.71 -0.17
N TYR A 3 13.17 -3.45 0.05
CA TYR A 3 12.27 -3.88 -1.02
C TYR A 3 11.67 -2.73 -1.86
N LEU A 4 11.23 -1.64 -1.22
CA LEU A 4 10.70 -0.46 -1.93
C LEU A 4 11.77 0.20 -2.81
N ARG A 5 13.01 0.24 -2.34
CA ARG A 5 14.13 0.84 -3.09
C ARG A 5 14.57 -0.03 -4.26
N GLU A 6 14.48 -1.35 -4.11
CA GLU A 6 14.77 -2.30 -5.18
C GLU A 6 13.68 -2.30 -6.26
N LYS A 7 12.41 -2.18 -5.88
CA LYS A 7 11.28 -2.15 -6.83
C LYS A 7 11.06 -0.78 -7.48
N GLY A 8 11.31 0.31 -6.74
CA GLY A 8 10.99 1.65 -7.20
C GLY A 8 9.48 1.94 -7.20
N ALA A 9 9.09 2.95 -7.98
CA ALA A 9 7.71 3.39 -8.15
C ALA A 9 7.36 3.44 -9.66
N PRO A 10 6.07 3.29 -10.06
CA PRO A 10 4.89 3.20 -9.20
C PRO A 10 4.73 1.86 -8.48
N ILE A 11 4.20 1.88 -7.26
CA ILE A 11 3.99 0.68 -6.43
C ILE A 11 2.74 0.82 -5.56
N VAL A 12 2.09 -0.28 -5.24
CA VAL A 12 0.88 -0.29 -4.43
C VAL A 12 1.20 -0.77 -3.01
N VAL A 13 0.79 0.01 -2.01
CA VAL A 13 0.94 -0.31 -0.58
C VAL A 13 -0.45 -0.55 0.00
N LYS A 14 -0.67 -1.71 0.61
CA LYS A 14 -1.94 -2.12 1.21
C LYS A 14 -1.78 -2.43 2.70
N ALA A 15 -2.73 -2.01 3.53
CA ALA A 15 -2.84 -2.43 4.93
C ALA A 15 -3.52 -3.81 5.01
N ASP A 16 -2.96 -4.73 5.82
CA ASP A 16 -3.48 -6.09 6.01
C ASP A 16 -4.61 -6.08 7.05
N GLY A 17 -5.86 -6.01 6.56
CA GLY A 17 -7.07 -6.05 7.37
C GLY A 17 -8.28 -5.46 6.65
N LEU A 18 -9.47 -5.65 7.22
CA LEU A 18 -10.74 -5.09 6.74
C LEU A 18 -10.78 -3.57 6.97
N ALA A 19 -9.87 -2.84 6.34
CA ALA A 19 -9.78 -1.40 6.39
C ALA A 19 -10.89 -0.74 5.57
N ALA A 20 -12.13 -1.25 5.58
CA ALA A 20 -13.32 -0.67 4.92
C ALA A 20 -13.11 -0.10 3.49
N GLY A 21 -12.19 -0.64 2.70
CA GLY A 21 -11.82 -0.11 1.38
C GLY A 21 -10.86 1.09 1.36
N LYS A 22 -10.34 1.54 2.52
CA LYS A 22 -9.44 2.69 2.70
C LYS A 22 -7.95 2.32 2.86
N GLY A 23 -7.63 1.03 2.82
CA GLY A 23 -6.28 0.54 3.10
C GLY A 23 -5.37 0.41 1.89
N VAL A 24 -5.64 1.06 0.75
CA VAL A 24 -4.84 0.93 -0.48
C VAL A 24 -4.30 2.30 -0.89
N ILE A 25 -2.99 2.40 -1.10
CA ILE A 25 -2.31 3.60 -1.61
C ILE A 25 -1.52 3.22 -2.84
N VAL A 26 -1.73 3.95 -3.94
CA VAL A 26 -0.88 3.87 -5.13
C VAL A 26 0.17 4.97 -5.03
N ALA A 27 1.41 4.59 -4.75
CA ALA A 27 2.53 5.52 -4.63
C ALA A 27 3.23 5.69 -5.98
N MET A 28 3.27 6.93 -6.47
CA MET A 28 3.91 7.28 -7.75
C MET A 28 5.39 7.60 -7.57
N THR A 29 5.81 7.86 -6.33
CA THR A 29 7.20 8.05 -5.96
C THR A 29 7.63 7.10 -4.84
N LEU A 30 8.94 6.84 -4.76
CA LEU A 30 9.51 6.06 -3.66
C LEU A 30 9.23 6.72 -2.30
N GLN A 31 9.23 8.04 -2.24
CA GLN A 31 8.99 8.79 -1.01
C GLN A 31 7.54 8.60 -0.51
N GLU A 32 6.57 8.70 -1.41
CA GLU A 32 5.16 8.40 -1.10
C GLU A 32 4.99 6.96 -0.60
N ALA A 33 5.71 6.00 -1.19
CA ALA A 33 5.65 4.60 -0.75
C ALA A 33 6.23 4.42 0.66
N GLU A 34 7.34 5.09 0.97
CA GLU A 34 7.96 5.05 2.30
C GLU A 34 7.06 5.71 3.37
N GLU A 35 6.41 6.83 3.04
CA GLU A 35 5.46 7.51 3.91
C GLU A 35 4.21 6.65 4.15
N ALA A 36 3.62 6.08 3.09
CA ALA A 36 2.48 5.17 3.17
C ALA A 36 2.74 3.99 4.10
N VAL A 37 3.90 3.34 3.99
CA VAL A 37 4.27 2.22 4.87
C VAL A 37 4.42 2.68 6.33
N ARG A 38 5.02 3.84 6.58
CA ARG A 38 5.17 4.37 7.95
C ARG A 38 3.82 4.72 8.57
N ASP A 39 2.94 5.36 7.81
CA ASP A 39 1.62 5.76 8.27
C ASP A 39 0.74 4.55 8.59
N MET A 40 0.79 3.52 7.74
CA MET A 40 0.08 2.26 7.97
C MET A 40 0.61 1.51 9.20
N LEU A 41 1.93 1.38 9.35
CA LEU A 41 2.56 0.64 10.46
C LEU A 41 2.59 1.37 11.80
N SER A 42 2.45 2.70 11.81
CA SER A 42 2.44 3.50 13.04
C SER A 42 1.11 3.38 13.83
N GLY A 43 0.13 2.63 13.32
CA GLY A 43 -1.15 2.36 13.99
C GLY A 43 -2.13 3.53 14.02
N ASN A 44 -1.70 4.73 13.61
CA ASN A 44 -2.51 5.95 13.67
C ASN A 44 -3.63 6.00 12.63
N ALA A 45 -3.45 5.37 11.46
CA ALA A 45 -4.40 5.48 10.35
C ALA A 45 -5.45 4.36 10.30
N PHE A 46 -5.12 3.13 10.77
CA PHE A 46 -5.93 1.94 10.50
C PHE A 46 -6.17 1.01 11.70
N GLY A 47 -5.84 1.42 12.94
CA GLY A 47 -6.05 0.58 14.14
C GLY A 47 -5.27 -0.74 14.05
N GLU A 48 -5.84 -1.85 14.51
CA GLU A 48 -5.18 -3.18 14.44
C GLU A 48 -4.93 -3.68 13.00
N ALA A 49 -5.68 -3.16 12.01
CA ALA A 49 -5.48 -3.46 10.58
C ALA A 49 -4.21 -2.80 9.99
N GLY A 50 -3.52 -1.94 10.74
CA GLY A 50 -2.24 -1.34 10.35
C GLY A 50 -1.00 -2.15 10.77
N SER A 51 -1.17 -3.28 11.45
CA SER A 51 -0.05 -4.06 12.00
C SER A 51 0.81 -4.75 10.93
N ARG A 52 0.29 -4.91 9.71
CA ARG A 52 0.98 -5.50 8.58
C ARG A 52 0.62 -4.78 7.29
N VAL A 53 1.60 -4.70 6.39
CA VAL A 53 1.45 -4.11 5.06
C VAL A 53 1.82 -5.11 3.98
N VAL A 54 1.10 -5.08 2.88
CA VAL A 54 1.36 -5.83 1.65
C VAL A 54 1.80 -4.83 0.58
N ILE A 55 2.85 -5.18 -0.16
CA ILE A 55 3.37 -4.34 -1.25
C ILE A 55 3.20 -5.12 -2.54
N GLU A 56 2.51 -4.52 -3.51
CA GLU A 56 2.19 -5.12 -4.81
C GLU A 56 2.67 -4.23 -5.95
N GLU A 57 2.90 -4.87 -7.10
CA GLU A 57 3.23 -4.15 -8.33
C GLU A 57 2.03 -3.32 -8.80
N PHE A 58 2.31 -2.13 -9.32
CA PHE A 58 1.28 -1.32 -9.96
C PHE A 58 0.95 -1.91 -11.34
N LEU A 59 -0.32 -2.23 -11.54
CA LEU A 59 -0.85 -2.68 -12.82
C LEU A 59 -1.69 -1.56 -13.41
N ASP A 60 -1.46 -1.25 -14.69
CA ASP A 60 -2.24 -0.29 -15.46
C ASP A 60 -3.12 -1.03 -16.48
N GLY A 61 -4.32 -0.51 -16.72
CA GLY A 61 -5.30 -1.13 -17.61
C GLY A 61 -6.74 -1.01 -17.12
N GLU A 62 -7.65 -1.69 -17.82
CA GLU A 62 -9.07 -1.71 -17.46
C GLU A 62 -9.31 -2.64 -16.25
N GLU A 63 -9.90 -2.10 -15.19
CA GLU A 63 -10.33 -2.90 -14.03
C GLU A 63 -11.69 -3.54 -14.32
N ALA A 64 -11.79 -4.86 -14.16
CA ALA A 64 -13.03 -5.61 -14.34
C ALA A 64 -13.27 -6.53 -13.14
N SER A 65 -14.53 -6.56 -12.69
CA SER A 65 -14.99 -7.46 -11.63
C SER A 65 -15.73 -8.64 -12.25
N LEU A 66 -15.30 -9.86 -11.91
CA LEU A 66 -16.07 -11.08 -12.18
C LEU A 66 -17.00 -11.34 -10.98
N LEU A 67 -18.31 -11.34 -11.24
CA LEU A 67 -19.38 -11.57 -10.25
C LEU A 67 -19.81 -13.04 -10.23
#